data_AF-A0A0E3M594-F1
#
_entry.id   AF-A0A0E3M594-F1
#
_cell.length_a   1.000
_cell.length_b   1.000
_cell.length_c   1.000
_cell.angle_alpha   90.00
_cell.angle_beta   90.00
_cell.angle_gamma   90.00
#
_symmetry.space_group_name_H-M   'P 1'
#
loop_
_entity.id
_entity.type
_entity.pdbx_description
1 polymer ?
#
loop_
_entity_poly.entity_id
_entity_poly.type
_entity_poly.pdbx_seq_one_letter_code
_entity_poly.pdbx_strand_id
1 'polypeptide(L)'
;MDSKLKRGCLVNGIFILSILGSIIKTCSFFINKFTAKLDPSLTSSNTSIAITTLMGAIYLVVLIGAWFWNQMCIYAILPVNLISIVYNLSTQQIITGRIIGYIINILINCFFVYSLLKIQKLRMEQSFQCN
;
A
#
# COMPACT_ATOMS: atom_id res chain seq x y z
N MET A 1 -17.99 -27.53 9.88
CA MET A 1 -17.02 -27.45 8.77
C MET A 1 -16.52 -26.00 8.76
N ASP A 2 -15.39 -25.73 9.43
CA ASP A 2 -14.85 -24.37 9.59
C ASP A 2 -14.39 -23.81 8.25
N SER A 3 -15.30 -23.17 7.52
CA SER A 3 -14.95 -22.38 6.36
C SER A 3 -14.29 -21.09 6.85
N LYS A 4 -12.98 -21.16 7.20
CA LYS A 4 -12.17 -19.96 7.44
C LYS A 4 -12.40 -19.00 6.27
N LEU A 5 -13.12 -17.90 6.53
CA LEU A 5 -13.51 -16.92 5.52
C LEU A 5 -12.25 -16.50 4.74
N LYS A 6 -12.16 -16.93 3.47
CA LYS A 6 -11.01 -16.69 2.60
C LYS A 6 -11.15 -15.32 1.95
N ARG A 7 -10.02 -14.65 1.74
CA ARG A 7 -9.97 -13.42 0.93
C ARG A 7 -10.36 -13.79 -0.51
N GLY A 8 -11.24 -13.02 -1.12
CA GLY A 8 -11.56 -13.18 -2.55
C GLY A 8 -10.30 -12.99 -3.42
N CYS A 9 -10.26 -13.63 -4.59
CA CYS A 9 -9.09 -13.60 -5.48
C CYS A 9 -8.62 -12.17 -5.80
N LEU A 10 -9.56 -11.27 -6.11
CA LEU A 10 -9.27 -9.85 -6.38
C LEU A 10 -8.61 -9.14 -5.20
N VAL A 11 -9.15 -9.33 -4.00
CA VAL A 11 -8.60 -8.72 -2.76
C VAL A 11 -7.19 -9.24 -2.51
N ASN A 12 -6.94 -10.54 -2.72
CA ASN A 12 -5.62 -11.11 -2.58
C ASN A 12 -4.63 -10.59 -3.64
N GLY A 13 -5.08 -10.44 -4.88
CA GLY A 13 -4.29 -9.85 -5.97
C GLY A 13 -3.86 -8.41 -5.67
N ILE A 14 -4.82 -7.56 -5.28
CA ILE A 14 -4.52 -6.16 -4.87
C ILE A 14 -3.55 -6.14 -3.70
N PHE A 15 -3.70 -7.07 -2.75
CA PHE A 15 -2.81 -7.13 -1.60
C PHE A 15 -1.38 -7.51 -1.96
N ILE A 16 -1.20 -8.53 -2.79
CA ILE A 16 0.13 -8.95 -3.27
C ILE A 16 0.80 -7.82 -4.05
N LEU A 17 0.06 -7.14 -4.94
CA LEU A 17 0.55 -5.97 -5.66
C LEU A 17 0.95 -4.84 -4.72
N SER A 18 0.18 -4.62 -3.65
CA SER A 18 0.49 -3.60 -2.64
C SER A 18 1.76 -3.94 -1.85
N ILE A 19 1.96 -5.22 -1.50
CA ILE A 19 3.20 -5.68 -0.85
C ILE A 19 4.39 -5.47 -1.80
N LEU A 20 4.29 -5.93 -3.04
CA LEU A 20 5.36 -5.79 -4.04
C LEU A 20 5.74 -4.32 -4.24
N GLY A 21 4.74 -3.43 -4.39
CA GLY A 21 4.97 -2.00 -4.50
C GLY A 21 5.65 -1.40 -3.27
N SER A 22 5.33 -1.88 -2.07
CA SER A 22 5.95 -1.43 -0.82
C SER A 22 7.41 -1.89 -0.70
N ILE A 23 7.70 -3.12 -1.10
CA ILE A 23 9.07 -3.66 -1.14
C ILE A 23 9.91 -2.83 -2.10
N ILE A 24 9.42 -2.56 -3.31
CA ILE A 24 10.13 -1.74 -4.31
C ILE A 24 10.44 -0.35 -3.74
N LYS A 25 9.46 0.31 -3.11
CA LYS A 25 9.67 1.62 -2.45
C LYS A 25 10.71 1.55 -1.33
N THR A 26 10.69 0.50 -0.52
CA THR A 26 11.67 0.30 0.56
C THR A 26 13.08 0.07 0.01
N CYS A 27 13.19 -0.57 -1.16
CA CYS A 27 14.46 -0.76 -1.85
C CYS A 27 14.93 0.48 -2.64
N SER A 28 14.24 1.63 -2.56
CA SER A 28 14.55 2.81 -3.39
C SER A 28 15.99 3.31 -3.20
N PHE A 29 16.57 3.15 -2.01
CA PHE A 29 17.98 3.45 -1.76
C PHE A 29 18.94 2.66 -2.64
N PHE A 30 18.75 1.35 -2.73
CA PHE A 30 19.58 0.49 -3.57
C PHE A 30 19.35 0.79 -5.04
N ILE A 31 18.09 0.91 -5.45
CA ILE A 31 17.71 1.23 -6.84
C ILE A 31 18.41 2.52 -7.28
N ASN A 32 18.33 3.59 -6.47
CA ASN A 32 18.95 4.85 -6.82
C ASN A 32 20.49 4.78 -6.89
N LYS A 33 21.14 3.99 -6.01
CA LYS A 33 22.59 3.77 -6.08
C LYS A 33 23.01 3.02 -7.34
N PHE A 34 22.17 2.11 -7.83
CA PHE A 34 22.36 1.46 -9.13
C PHE A 34 22.10 2.43 -10.29
N THR A 35 21.03 3.22 -10.23
CA THR A 35 20.70 4.24 -11.24
C THR A 35 21.84 5.26 -11.38
N ALA A 36 22.40 5.76 -10.28
CA ALA A 36 23.51 6.71 -10.31
C ALA A 36 24.76 6.20 -11.05
N LYS A 37 24.96 4.87 -11.11
CA LYS A 37 26.07 4.24 -11.84
C LYS A 37 25.77 4.07 -13.33
N LEU A 38 24.49 3.88 -13.69
CA LEU A 38 24.05 3.65 -15.06
C LEU A 38 23.79 4.97 -15.79
N ASP A 39 23.07 5.87 -15.13
CA ASP A 39 22.74 7.20 -15.64
C ASP A 39 22.56 8.18 -14.46
N PRO A 40 23.55 9.05 -14.22
CA PRO A 40 23.49 10.01 -13.12
C PRO A 40 22.41 11.08 -13.29
N SER A 41 21.90 11.32 -14.51
CA SER A 41 20.85 12.33 -14.78
C SER A 41 19.48 11.93 -14.22
N LEU A 42 19.25 10.63 -14.02
CA LEU A 42 18.01 10.07 -13.49
C LEU A 42 18.03 9.91 -11.96
N THR A 43 19.14 10.31 -11.31
CA THR A 43 19.32 10.14 -9.87
C THR A 43 18.40 11.08 -9.09
N SER A 44 17.63 10.53 -8.17
CA SER A 44 16.82 11.33 -7.24
C SER A 44 17.67 11.90 -6.11
N SER A 45 17.21 12.97 -5.47
CA SER A 45 17.89 13.54 -4.30
C SER A 45 17.87 12.56 -3.11
N ASN A 46 18.95 12.58 -2.31
CA ASN A 46 19.06 11.74 -1.10
C ASN A 46 17.87 11.89 -0.15
N THR A 47 17.35 13.12 -0.01
CA THR A 47 16.17 13.41 0.81
C THR A 47 14.91 12.74 0.26
N SER A 48 14.70 12.77 -1.06
CA SER A 48 13.54 12.13 -1.68
C SER A 48 13.58 10.60 -1.53
N ILE A 49 14.78 10.02 -1.62
CA ILE A 49 15.00 8.59 -1.44
C ILE A 49 14.73 8.17 0.00
N ALA A 50 15.23 8.91 0.98
CA ALA A 50 15.00 8.63 2.39
C ALA A 50 13.50 8.64 2.72
N ILE A 51 12.75 9.64 2.24
CA ILE A 51 11.31 9.74 2.47
C ILE A 51 10.56 8.59 1.77
N THR A 52 10.89 8.28 0.52
CA THR A 52 10.24 7.18 -0.22
C THR A 52 10.52 5.82 0.39
N THR A 53 11.75 5.57 0.85
CA THR A 53 12.13 4.36 1.59
C THR A 53 11.33 4.25 2.89
N LEU A 54 11.29 5.32 3.69
CA LEU A 54 10.56 5.35 4.96
C LEU A 54 9.06 5.10 4.76
N MET A 55 8.45 5.76 3.77
CA MET A 55 7.03 5.59 3.45
C MET A 55 6.72 4.18 2.95
N GLY A 56 7.63 3.58 2.17
CA GLY A 56 7.55 2.17 1.76
C GLY A 56 7.57 1.22 2.95
N ALA A 57 8.48 1.44 3.91
CA ALA A 57 8.60 0.61 5.11
C ALA A 57 7.36 0.73 6.01
N ILE A 58 6.86 1.94 6.26
CA ILE A 58 5.64 2.17 7.05
C ILE A 58 4.45 1.44 6.40
N TYR A 59 4.28 1.60 5.09
CA TYR A 59 3.18 0.95 4.38
C TYR A 59 3.29 -0.58 4.39
N LEU A 60 4.52 -1.11 4.29
CA LEU A 60 4.77 -2.55 4.41
C LEU A 60 4.38 -3.10 5.78
N VAL A 61 4.73 -2.41 6.87
CA VAL A 61 4.33 -2.81 8.24
C VAL A 61 2.81 -2.79 8.38
N VAL A 62 2.14 -1.76 7.86
CA VAL A 62 0.67 -1.66 7.85
C VAL A 62 0.05 -2.82 7.08
N LEU A 63 0.59 -3.17 5.91
CA LEU A 63 0.13 -4.32 5.13
C LEU A 63 0.33 -5.61 5.92
N ILE A 64 1.49 -5.87 6.52
CA ILE A 64 1.71 -7.06 7.36
C ILE A 64 0.66 -7.13 8.48
N GLY A 65 0.41 -6.03 9.19
CA GLY A 65 -0.64 -5.97 10.21
C GLY A 65 -2.03 -6.28 9.67
N ALA A 66 -2.37 -5.75 8.49
CA ALA A 66 -3.62 -6.07 7.80
C ALA A 66 -3.69 -7.54 7.34
N TRP A 67 -2.55 -8.16 7.01
CA TRP A 67 -2.46 -9.59 6.70
C TRP A 67 -2.86 -10.45 7.90
N PHE A 68 -2.44 -10.04 9.10
CA PHE A 68 -2.85 -10.65 10.38
C PHE A 68 -4.23 -10.21 10.87
N TRP A 69 -5.00 -9.49 10.04
CA TRP A 69 -6.35 -9.00 10.37
C TRP A 69 -6.40 -8.02 11.54
N ASN A 70 -5.32 -7.27 11.78
CA ASN A 70 -5.36 -6.18 12.74
C ASN A 70 -6.23 -5.04 12.18
N GLN A 71 -7.30 -4.74 12.91
CA GLN A 71 -8.32 -3.75 12.58
C GLN A 71 -7.70 -2.35 12.38
N MET A 72 -6.82 -1.94 13.29
CA MET A 72 -6.12 -0.65 13.23
C MET A 72 -5.25 -0.54 11.98
N CYS A 73 -4.57 -1.63 11.60
CA CYS A 73 -3.75 -1.66 10.39
C CYS A 73 -4.61 -1.59 9.12
N ILE A 74 -5.79 -2.22 9.10
CA ILE A 74 -6.70 -2.12 7.95
C ILE A 74 -7.18 -0.67 7.75
N TYR A 75 -7.53 0.03 8.85
CA TYR A 75 -7.86 1.46 8.78
C TYR A 75 -6.68 2.33 8.36
N ALA A 76 -5.46 1.98 8.77
CA ALA A 76 -4.25 2.74 8.46
C ALA A 76 -3.80 2.66 6.99
N ILE A 77 -4.29 1.68 6.20
CA ILE A 77 -3.95 1.55 4.77
C ILE A 77 -4.30 2.83 3.99
N LEU A 78 -5.51 3.36 4.21
CA LEU A 78 -6.01 4.53 3.49
C LEU A 78 -5.20 5.81 3.78
N PRO A 79 -5.02 6.25 5.04
CA PRO A 79 -4.28 7.47 5.33
C PRO A 79 -2.81 7.37 4.92
N VAL A 80 -2.14 6.22 5.10
CA VAL A 80 -0.74 6.05 4.67
C VAL A 80 -0.62 6.19 3.15
N ASN A 81 -1.54 5.58 2.40
CA ASN A 81 -1.55 5.72 0.95
C ASN A 81 -1.84 7.17 0.51
N LEU A 82 -2.78 7.86 1.15
CA LEU A 82 -3.09 9.27 0.87
C LEU A 82 -1.89 10.18 1.13
N ILE A 83 -1.20 10.02 2.26
CA ILE A 83 0.02 10.77 2.58
C ILE A 83 1.08 10.52 1.50
N SER A 84 1.27 9.27 1.06
CA SER A 84 2.21 8.95 -0.03
C SER A 84 1.83 9.63 -1.35
N ILE A 85 0.54 9.74 -1.67
CA ILE A 85 0.08 10.43 -2.89
C ILE A 85 0.33 11.93 -2.80
N VAL A 86 -0.01 12.55 -1.68
CA VAL A 86 0.21 13.99 -1.44
C VAL A 86 1.69 14.34 -1.57
N TYR A 87 2.57 13.51 -0.98
CA TYR A 87 4.03 13.68 -1.11
C TYR A 87 4.51 13.55 -2.57
N ASN A 88 3.99 12.59 -3.33
CA ASN A 88 4.40 12.44 -4.73
C ASN A 88 3.90 13.61 -5.58
N LEU A 89 2.70 14.13 -5.30
CA LEU A 89 2.17 15.31 -5.99
C LEU A 89 2.96 16.59 -5.68
N SER A 90 3.50 16.73 -4.47
CA SER A 90 4.29 17.91 -4.10
C SER A 90 5.72 17.91 -4.67
N THR A 91 6.26 16.74 -4.99
CA THR A 91 7.64 16.59 -5.46
C THR A 91 7.77 16.41 -6.97
N GLN A 92 6.67 16.12 -7.66
CA GLN A 92 6.68 15.79 -9.08
C GLN A 92 5.89 16.79 -9.93
N GLN A 93 6.27 16.90 -11.20
CA GLN A 93 5.50 17.69 -12.15
C GLN A 93 4.09 17.11 -12.33
N ILE A 94 3.10 18.00 -12.26
CA ILE A 94 1.70 17.67 -12.40
C ILE A 94 1.39 17.48 -13.89
N ILE A 95 1.35 16.23 -14.32
CA ILE A 95 0.94 15.83 -15.67
C ILE A 95 -0.44 15.17 -15.56
N THR A 96 -1.36 15.49 -16.48
CA THR A 96 -2.75 14.99 -16.47
C THR A 96 -2.84 13.47 -16.28
N GLY A 97 -1.96 12.71 -16.93
CA GLY A 97 -1.89 11.24 -16.79
C GLY A 97 -1.56 10.77 -15.37
N ARG A 98 -0.73 11.51 -14.62
CA ARG A 98 -0.41 11.16 -13.23
C ARG A 98 -1.59 11.43 -12.30
N ILE A 99 -2.32 12.53 -12.50
CA ILE A 99 -3.52 12.83 -11.71
C ILE A 99 -4.54 11.70 -11.86
N ILE A 100 -4.82 11.28 -13.10
CA ILE A 100 -5.75 10.17 -13.39
C ILE A 100 -5.27 8.89 -12.68
N GLY A 101 -3.98 8.57 -12.77
CA GLY A 101 -3.39 7.43 -12.07
C GLY A 101 -3.58 7.49 -10.55
N TYR A 102 -3.41 8.66 -9.92
CA TYR A 102 -3.64 8.81 -8.49
C TYR A 102 -5.12 8.64 -8.10
N ILE A 103 -6.06 9.17 -8.89
CA ILE A 103 -7.50 9.00 -8.65
C ILE A 103 -7.87 7.52 -8.69
N ILE A 104 -7.42 6.80 -9.73
CA ILE A 104 -7.64 5.35 -9.86
C ILE A 104 -7.04 4.61 -8.67
N ASN A 105 -5.81 4.94 -8.27
CA ASN A 105 -5.16 4.33 -7.11
C ASN A 105 -5.94 4.56 -5.81
N ILE A 106 -6.50 5.75 -5.59
CA ILE A 106 -7.37 6.05 -4.43
C ILE A 106 -8.60 5.16 -4.46
N LEU A 107 -9.31 5.08 -5.59
CA LEU A 107 -10.52 4.26 -5.73
C LEU A 107 -10.26 2.78 -5.45
N ILE A 108 -9.16 2.23 -5.99
CA ILE A 108 -8.74 0.84 -5.74
C ILE A 108 -8.46 0.62 -4.25
N ASN A 109 -7.76 1.56 -3.58
CA ASN A 109 -7.45 1.44 -2.17
C ASN A 109 -8.70 1.57 -1.28
N CYS A 110 -9.65 2.45 -1.62
CA CYS A 110 -10.94 2.54 -0.95
C CYS A 110 -11.71 1.22 -1.04
N PHE A 111 -11.82 0.67 -2.25
CA PHE A 111 -12.46 -0.63 -2.49
C PHE A 111 -11.76 -1.75 -1.70
N PHE A 112 -10.44 -1.72 -1.68
CA PHE A 112 -9.61 -2.70 -1.01
C PHE A 112 -9.82 -2.70 0.52
N VAL A 113 -9.73 -1.52 1.16
CA VAL A 113 -9.98 -1.36 2.60
C VAL A 113 -11.41 -1.73 2.97
N TYR A 114 -12.40 -1.28 2.19
CA TYR A 114 -13.79 -1.65 2.39
C TYR A 114 -14.00 -3.17 2.35
N SER A 115 -13.40 -3.84 1.37
CA SER A 115 -13.48 -5.29 1.22
C SER A 115 -12.87 -6.03 2.42
N LEU A 116 -11.73 -5.56 2.93
CA LEU A 116 -11.09 -6.13 4.13
C LEU A 116 -11.96 -5.97 5.37
N LEU A 117 -12.51 -4.76 5.60
CA LEU A 117 -13.38 -4.47 6.74
C LEU A 117 -14.67 -5.30 6.69
N LYS A 118 -15.27 -5.45 5.51
CA LYS A 118 -16.45 -6.30 5.31
C LYS A 118 -16.15 -7.76 5.69
N ILE A 119 -15.02 -8.31 5.25
CA ILE A 119 -14.62 -9.68 5.58
C ILE A 119 -14.35 -9.82 7.09
N GLN A 120 -13.73 -8.83 7.70
CA GLN A 120 -13.46 -8.84 9.14
C GLN A 120 -14.75 -8.81 9.96
N LYS A 121 -15.72 -7.97 9.58
CA LYS A 121 -17.04 -7.92 10.22
C LYS A 121 -17.73 -9.28 10.18
N LEU A 122 -17.78 -9.92 9.01
CA LEU A 122 -18.35 -11.26 8.84
C LEU A 122 -17.65 -12.31 9.71
N ARG A 123 -16.32 -12.22 9.85
CA ARG A 123 -15.56 -13.12 10.73
C ARG A 123 -15.94 -12.93 12.20
N MET A 124 -16.12 -11.68 12.66
CA MET A 124 -16.54 -11.41 14.03
C MET A 124 -17.95 -11.96 14.29
N GLU A 125 -18.89 -11.75 13.37
CA GLU A 125 -20.27 -12.27 13.48
C GLU A 125 -20.30 -13.81 13.56
N GLN A 126 -19.48 -14.51 12.77
CA GLN A 126 -19.36 -15.97 12.85
C GLN A 126 -18.76 -16.45 14.18
N SER A 127 -17.76 -15.75 14.72
CA SER A 127 -17.19 -16.13 16.03
C SER A 127 -18.17 -15.96 17.19
N PHE A 128 -19.15 -15.08 17.06
CA PHE A 128 -20.21 -14.91 18.07
C PHE A 128 -21.29 -15.99 18.00
N GLN A 129 -21.51 -16.63 16.85
CA GLN A 129 -22.54 -17.68 16.68
C GLN A 129 -22.04 -19.10 17.05
N CYS A 130 -20.72 -19.29 17.20
CA CYS A 130 -20.11 -20.56 17.59
C CYS A 130 -19.76 -20.67 19.09
N ASN A 131 -20.07 -19.63 19.88
CA ASN A 131 -20.02 -19.66 21.34
C ASN A 131 -21.44 -19.73 21.91
#